data_AF-A0A174TS08-F1
#
_entry.id   AF-A0A174TS08-F1
#
_cell.length_a   1.000
_cell.length_b   1.000
_cell.length_c   1.000
_cell.angle_alpha   90.00
_cell.angle_beta   90.00
_cell.angle_gamma   90.00
#
_symmetry.space_group_name_H-M   'P 1'
#
loop_
_entity.id
_entity.type
_entity.pdbx_description
1 polymer ?
#
loop_
_entity_poly.entity_id
_entity_poly.type
_entity_poly.pdbx_seq_one_letter_code
_entity_poly.pdbx_strand_id
1 'polypeptide(L)'
;MRTGLTKQEKTTDIWFDEKDSLIHIRTHNTDLKKRLLAYSRKYPAVCKLTGYDPETGCKEFEIEKGRFSFRLTAPYSEERKRAASEAAKNE
;
A
#
# COMPACT_ATOMS: atom_id res chain seq x y z
N MET A 1 22.54 -9.72 18.47
CA MET A 1 22.44 -9.14 17.11
C MET A 1 21.34 -9.86 16.34
N ARG A 2 20.24 -9.14 16.11
CA ARG A 2 19.21 -9.41 15.09
C ARG A 2 18.36 -8.15 15.01
N THR A 3 18.95 -7.07 14.53
CA THR A 3 18.20 -5.83 14.27
C THR A 3 17.67 -5.94 12.86
N GLY A 4 16.53 -6.63 12.71
CA GLY A 4 15.72 -6.46 11.51
C GLY A 4 15.29 -4.99 11.40
N LEU A 5 14.98 -4.54 10.19
CA LEU A 5 14.52 -3.18 9.91
C LEU A 5 13.50 -2.71 10.95
N THR A 6 13.74 -1.53 11.50
CA THR A 6 12.80 -0.78 12.32
C THR A 6 11.51 -0.50 11.55
N LYS A 7 10.42 -0.18 12.25
CA LYS A 7 9.15 0.17 11.58
C LYS A 7 9.30 1.38 10.65
N GLN A 8 10.20 2.30 10.98
CA GLN A 8 10.46 3.49 10.16
C GLN A 8 11.23 3.17 8.88
N GLU A 9 12.16 2.22 8.93
CA GLU A 9 12.90 1.77 7.74
C GLU A 9 12.05 0.89 6.80
N LYS A 10 10.91 0.39 7.27
CA LYS A 10 9.92 -0.36 6.47
C LYS A 10 9.02 0.56 5.64
N THR A 11 9.65 1.43 4.86
CA THR A 11 8.97 2.41 4.01
C THR A 11 8.18 1.73 2.87
N THR A 12 7.16 2.42 2.38
CA THR A 12 6.49 2.06 1.13
C THR A 12 6.75 3.17 0.13
N ASP A 13 7.47 2.83 -0.92
CA ASP A 13 7.83 3.74 -2.00
C ASP A 13 6.90 3.46 -3.18
N ILE A 14 6.29 4.51 -3.72
CA ILE A 14 5.43 4.45 -4.90
C ILE A 14 5.87 5.54 -5.85
N TRP A 15 6.32 5.17 -7.05
CA TRP A 15 6.82 6.11 -8.03
C TRP A 15 6.42 5.73 -9.46
N PHE A 16 6.29 6.74 -10.29
CA PHE A 16 6.01 6.65 -11.72
C PHE A 16 6.49 7.94 -12.36
N ASP A 17 6.96 7.87 -13.60
CA ASP A 17 7.26 9.05 -14.41
C ASP A 17 6.06 9.40 -15.31
N GLU A 18 6.14 10.45 -16.12
CA GLU A 18 5.06 10.81 -17.06
C GLU A 18 5.03 9.94 -18.32
N LYS A 19 6.16 9.32 -18.66
CA LYS A 19 6.40 8.62 -19.93
C LYS A 19 5.82 7.21 -19.92
N ASP A 20 6.08 6.45 -18.85
CA ASP A 20 5.65 5.08 -18.70
C ASP A 20 4.18 5.01 -18.27
N SER A 21 3.50 3.94 -18.64
CA SER A 21 2.14 3.61 -18.20
C SER A 21 2.09 2.89 -16.85
N LEU A 22 3.26 2.56 -16.28
CA LEU A 22 3.38 1.76 -15.06
C LEU A 22 3.66 2.61 -13.81
N ILE A 23 3.26 2.06 -12.67
CA ILE A 23 3.60 2.49 -11.32
C ILE A 23 4.44 1.39 -10.70
N HIS A 24 5.58 1.79 -10.13
CA HIS A 24 6.43 0.93 -9.34
C HIS A 24 6.06 1.08 -7.87
N ILE A 25 5.87 -0.05 -7.19
CA ILE A 25 5.53 -0.11 -5.78
C ILE A 25 6.54 -1.00 -5.08
N ARG A 26 7.28 -0.44 -4.12
CA ARG A 26 8.12 -1.19 -3.18
C ARG A 26 7.51 -1.08 -1.79
N THR A 27 7.21 -2.21 -1.14
CA THR A 27 6.55 -2.15 0.15
C THR A 27 6.93 -3.27 1.12
N HIS A 28 7.06 -2.89 2.40
CA HIS A 28 7.10 -3.82 3.52
C HIS A 28 5.72 -4.03 4.19
N ASN A 29 4.71 -3.22 3.84
CA ASN A 29 3.37 -3.27 4.44
C ASN A 29 2.68 -4.62 4.11
N THR A 30 2.36 -5.38 5.16
CA THR A 30 1.80 -6.73 5.01
C THR A 30 0.43 -6.76 4.32
N ASP A 31 -0.46 -5.82 4.63
CA ASP A 31 -1.79 -5.76 4.02
C ASP A 31 -1.68 -5.43 2.52
N LEU A 32 -0.94 -4.37 2.21
CA LEU A 32 -0.73 -3.94 0.82
C LEU A 32 -0.06 -5.05 -0.01
N LYS A 33 0.97 -5.72 0.52
CA LYS A 33 1.62 -6.87 -0.13
C LYS A 33 0.64 -7.98 -0.47
N LYS A 34 -0.23 -8.36 0.48
CA LYS A 34 -1.21 -9.44 0.25
C LYS A 34 -2.21 -9.05 -0.83
N ARG A 35 -2.70 -7.81 -0.79
CA ARG A 35 -3.64 -7.28 -1.79
C ARG A 35 -3.03 -7.20 -3.19
N LEU A 36 -1.81 -6.67 -3.32
CA LEU A 36 -1.10 -6.60 -4.60
C LEU A 36 -0.78 -7.99 -5.14
N LEU A 37 -0.36 -8.93 -4.28
CA LEU A 37 -0.09 -10.31 -4.69
C LEU A 37 -1.36 -11.03 -5.16
N ALA A 38 -2.49 -10.84 -4.48
CA ALA A 38 -3.77 -11.38 -4.92
C ALA A 38 -4.21 -10.75 -6.25
N TYR A 39 -4.03 -9.44 -6.40
CA TYR A 39 -4.37 -8.70 -7.60
C TYR A 39 -3.51 -9.13 -8.80
N SER A 40 -2.19 -9.29 -8.63
CA SER A 40 -1.28 -9.72 -9.70
C SER A 40 -1.56 -11.15 -10.16
N ARG A 41 -1.92 -12.06 -9.25
CA ARG A 41 -2.36 -13.41 -9.60
C ARG A 41 -3.65 -13.42 -10.42
N LYS A 42 -4.57 -12.50 -10.12
CA LYS A 42 -5.86 -12.41 -10.82
C LYS A 42 -5.75 -11.69 -12.17
N TYR A 43 -4.87 -10.69 -12.27
CA TYR A 43 -4.71 -9.84 -13.45
C TYR A 43 -3.23 -9.68 -13.84
N PRO A 44 -2.55 -10.75 -14.30
CA PRO A 44 -1.11 -10.75 -14.56
C PRO A 44 -0.69 -9.84 -15.73
N ALA A 45 -1.62 -9.48 -16.61
CA ALA A 45 -1.36 -8.55 -17.70
C ALA A 45 -1.08 -7.13 -17.20
N VAL A 46 -1.75 -6.70 -16.13
CA VAL A 46 -1.77 -5.30 -15.68
C VAL A 46 -1.08 -5.09 -14.32
N CYS A 47 -0.73 -6.18 -13.62
CA CYS A 47 0.03 -6.11 -12.37
C CYS A 47 0.93 -7.33 -12.22
N LYS A 48 2.21 -7.10 -11.91
CA LYS A 48 3.25 -8.13 -11.81
C LYS A 48 4.05 -7.96 -10.53
N LEU A 49 4.43 -9.08 -9.92
CA LEU A 49 5.46 -9.11 -8.88
C LEU A 49 6.81 -9.12 -9.59
N THR A 50 7.63 -8.10 -9.39
CA THR A 50 8.92 -7.92 -10.06
C THR A 50 10.11 -8.24 -9.16
N GLY A 51 9.92 -8.16 -7.84
CA GLY A 51 11.00 -8.40 -6.88
C GLY A 51 10.48 -8.91 -5.53
N TYR A 52 11.32 -9.69 -4.86
CA TYR A 52 11.13 -10.10 -3.48
C TYR A 52 12.49 -10.17 -2.79
N ASP A 53 12.63 -9.42 -1.71
CA ASP A 53 13.78 -9.49 -0.83
C ASP A 53 13.46 -10.44 0.34
N PRO A 54 14.06 -11.63 0.41
CA PRO A 54 13.80 -12.60 1.47
C PRO A 54 14.38 -12.20 2.82
N GLU A 55 15.40 -11.32 2.86
CA GLU A 55 16.04 -10.88 4.10
C GLU A 55 15.19 -9.83 4.80
N THR A 56 14.67 -8.86 4.03
CA THR A 56 13.88 -7.75 4.57
C THR A 56 12.36 -7.97 4.49
N GLY A 57 11.93 -8.96 3.70
CA GLY A 57 10.52 -9.22 3.41
C GLY A 57 9.87 -8.14 2.53
N CYS A 58 10.66 -7.33 1.83
CA CYS A 58 10.19 -6.34 0.87
C CYS A 58 9.64 -7.03 -0.39
N LYS A 59 8.60 -6.46 -0.99
CA LYS A 59 8.12 -6.89 -2.32
C LYS A 59 8.00 -5.70 -3.24
N GLU A 60 8.31 -5.95 -4.49
CA GLU A 60 8.26 -4.99 -5.58
C GLU A 60 7.23 -5.43 -6.61
N PHE A 61 6.41 -4.47 -7.04
CA PHE A 61 5.36 -4.68 -8.02
C PHE A 61 5.40 -3.60 -9.08
N GLU A 62 4.98 -3.98 -10.28
CA GLU A 62 4.58 -3.06 -11.33
C GLU A 62 3.08 -3.18 -11.54
N ILE A 63 2.40 -2.05 -11.66
CA ILE A 63 0.96 -1.99 -11.92
C ILE A 63 0.64 -0.85 -12.88
N GLU A 64 -0.27 -1.08 -13.83
CA GLU A 64 -0.75 -0.02 -14.73
C GLU A 64 -1.34 1.17 -13.94
N LYS A 65 -1.00 2.40 -14.34
CA LYS A 65 -1.43 3.66 -13.70
C LYS A 65 -2.94 3.73 -13.46
N GLY A 66 -3.74 3.27 -14.43
CA GLY A 66 -5.21 3.28 -14.32
C GLY A 66 -5.80 2.29 -13.30
N ARG A 67 -4.97 1.44 -12.67
CA ARG A 67 -5.40 0.36 -11.76
C ARG A 67 -5.04 0.61 -10.31
N PHE A 68 -4.24 1.64 -10.04
CA PHE A 68 -3.84 2.01 -8.69
C PHE A 68 -4.22 3.47 -8.41
N SER A 69 -4.99 3.70 -7.35
CA SER A 69 -5.52 5.03 -7.03
C SER A 69 -5.20 5.43 -5.60
N PHE A 70 -4.77 6.67 -5.41
CA PHE A 70 -4.77 7.32 -4.11
C PHE A 70 -6.13 7.94 -3.86
N ARG A 71 -6.75 7.61 -2.71
CA ARG A 71 -8.00 8.23 -2.29
C ARG A 71 -7.68 9.34 -1.30
N LEU A 72 -7.94 10.59 -1.69
CA LEU A 72 -7.92 11.73 -0.77
C LEU A 72 -9.29 11.78 -0.06
N THR A 73 -9.29 11.62 1.26
CA THR A 73 -10.49 11.70 2.08
C THR A 73 -10.46 12.99 2.88
N ALA A 74 -11.54 13.77 2.83
CA ALA A 74 -11.68 14.94 3.68
C ALA A 74 -11.58 14.51 5.16
N PRO A 75 -10.87 15.28 6.00
CA PRO A 75 -10.89 15.04 7.43
C PRO A 75 -12.33 15.15 7.95
N TYR A 76 -12.65 14.37 8.99
CA TYR A 76 -13.97 14.43 9.60
C TYR A 76 -14.25 15.83 10.18
N SER A 77 -15.48 16.31 10.01
CA SER A 77 -15.97 17.50 10.71
C SER A 77 -16.00 17.25 12.22
N GLU A 78 -15.96 18.31 13.03
CA GLU A 78 -16.05 18.19 14.49
C GLU A 78 -17.33 17.48 14.94
N GLU A 79 -18.45 17.74 14.26
CA GLU A 79 -19.73 17.04 14.49
C GLU A 79 -19.60 15.54 14.24
N ARG A 80 -18.95 15.14 13.14
CA ARG A 80 -18.73 13.73 12.81
C ARG A 80 -17.75 13.07 13.79
N LYS A 81 -16.71 13.78 14.24
CA LYS A 81 -15.80 13.31 15.29
C LYS A 81 -16.55 13.06 16.60
N ARG A 82 -17.46 13.95 17.00
CA ARG A 82 -18.31 13.80 18.19
C ARG A 82 -19.23 12.60 18.07
N ALA A 83 -19.98 12.49 16.97
CA ALA A 83 -20.89 11.37 16.73
C ALA A 83 -20.16 10.01 16.73
N ALA A 84 -18.97 9.93 16.11
CA ALA A 84 -18.14 8.73 16.16
C ALA A 84 -17.63 8.39 17.58
N SER A 85 -17.27 9.42 18.36
CA SER A 85 -16.84 9.26 19.75
C SER A 85 -17.97 8.79 20.67
N GLU A 86 -19.18 9.34 20.49
CA GLU A 86 -20.38 8.92 21.22
C GLU A 86 -20.80 7.49 20.85
N ALA A 87 -20.77 7.14 19.57
CA ALA A 87 -21.06 5.77 19.12
C ALA A 87 -20.10 4.74 19.75
N ALA A 88 -18.80 5.04 19.79
CA ALA A 88 -17.79 4.15 20.37
C ALA A 88 -17.88 4.02 21.90
N LYS A 89 -18.59 4.92 22.61
CA LYS A 89 -18.84 4.80 24.05
C LYS A 89 -20.08 3.96 24.38
N ASN A 90 -20.95 3.77 23.39
CA ASN A 90 -22.19 3.00 23.50
C ASN A 90 -22.04 1.56 22.97
N GLU A 91 -20.82 1.17 22.61
CA GLU A 91 -20.42 -0.17 22.14
C GLU A 91 -19.59 -0.87 23.23
#